data_AF-A0A942KRD4-F1
#
_entry.id   AF-A0A942KRD4-F1
#
_cell.length_a   1.000
_cell.length_b   1.000
_cell.length_c   1.000
_cell.angle_alpha   90.00
_cell.angle_beta   90.00
_cell.angle_gamma   90.00
#
_symmetry.space_group_name_H-M   'P 1'
#
loop_
_entity.id
_entity.type
_entity.pdbx_description
1 polymer ?
#
loop_
_entity_poly.entity_id
_entity_poly.type
_entity_poly.pdbx_seq_one_letter_code
_entity_poly.pdbx_strand_id
1 'polypeptide(L)'
;MDTQTRLRALPKVDDVLASPRLAEELSRHPRTLVVEAVRESIDSARVRILAERDQAADVEAIVDGAILRVAEKVRPSLRRVINATGVVLHTNLGRAVLSRAAADAVVDIARGYSTLEYDATTGARGSRHVHIEELICRLTGAEAAMAVNNNAAAVLLGISGLARGGEVIVSRGQLVEIGGSFRIPDIMAESGATMVEVGTTNKTHLRDYENALSKDTRLILRVHSSNYRVIGFAEEANTEELVRLGAEHGIPVFEDQGSGVLVDLRRFGLPYEPTVGESLAAGVSLVSCSGDKLLGGAQAGIIAGRSEIIGVLKKHPLARALRLDKMTLAALEATLRAYLDQERAFQEIPTLRMLTITAEEVRKIAEGLSARIGEMCGEAVQVEVIDTVARAGGGALPTAEIPSSAVAIVAPQIGVMELERRLRLGPCCVVARISEDRLLLDPRTLLEGEDVLVAEAVARAIGAEE
;
A
#
# COMPACT_ATOMS: atom_id res chain seq x y z
N MET A 1 -21.79 26.01 45.58
CA MET A 1 -20.58 25.57 46.33
C MET A 1 -19.42 26.41 45.87
N ASP A 2 -18.49 26.79 46.76
CA ASP A 2 -17.25 27.41 46.31
C ASP A 2 -16.41 26.42 45.47
N THR A 3 -15.49 26.93 44.65
CA THR A 3 -14.66 26.10 43.75
C THR A 3 -13.80 25.09 44.53
N GLN A 4 -13.37 25.44 45.74
CA GLN A 4 -12.55 24.57 46.58
C GLN A 4 -13.33 23.35 47.10
N THR A 5 -14.61 23.53 47.40
CA THR A 5 -15.55 22.47 47.81
C THR A 5 -15.83 21.54 46.64
N ARG A 6 -16.03 22.08 45.43
CA ARG A 6 -16.22 21.29 44.20
C ARG A 6 -14.99 20.44 43.86
N LEU A 7 -13.78 20.99 44.02
CA LEU A 7 -12.53 20.26 43.79
C LEU A 7 -12.29 19.13 44.81
N ARG A 8 -12.69 19.33 46.07
CA ARG A 8 -12.62 18.29 47.11
C ARG A 8 -13.60 17.15 46.89
N ALA A 9 -14.63 17.35 46.07
CA ALA A 9 -15.61 16.33 45.72
C ALA A 9 -15.17 15.40 44.58
N LEU A 10 -14.01 15.64 43.95
CA LEU A 10 -13.45 14.70 42.96
C LEU A 10 -13.10 13.36 43.63
N PRO A 11 -13.46 12.22 43.02
CA PRO A 11 -13.21 10.90 43.60
C PRO A 11 -11.71 10.60 43.62
N LYS A 12 -11.28 9.72 44.54
CA LYS A 12 -9.90 9.19 44.49
C LYS A 12 -9.79 8.19 43.34
N VAL A 13 -8.56 8.02 42.84
CA VAL A 13 -8.25 7.04 41.79
C VAL A 13 -8.74 5.65 42.18
N ASP A 14 -8.50 5.21 43.42
CA ASP A 14 -8.93 3.89 43.88
C ASP A 14 -10.47 3.74 43.93
N ASP A 15 -11.20 4.82 44.24
CA ASP A 15 -12.67 4.80 44.26
C ASP A 15 -13.24 4.65 42.84
N VAL A 16 -12.64 5.34 41.86
CA VAL A 16 -13.02 5.22 40.44
C VAL A 16 -12.67 3.82 39.90
N LEU A 17 -11.50 3.28 40.24
CA LEU A 17 -11.08 1.93 39.84
C LEU A 17 -11.96 0.82 40.45
N ALA A 18 -12.64 1.09 41.57
CA ALA A 18 -13.58 0.16 42.18
C ALA A 18 -14.92 0.06 41.44
N SER A 19 -15.18 0.94 40.45
CA SER A 19 -16.35 0.83 39.58
C SER A 19 -16.35 -0.51 38.83
N PRO A 20 -17.48 -1.26 38.79
CA PRO A 20 -17.56 -2.53 38.09
C PRO A 20 -17.09 -2.48 36.62
N ARG A 21 -17.36 -1.36 35.94
CA ARG A 21 -16.98 -1.16 34.53
C ARG A 21 -15.47 -1.04 34.35
N LEU A 22 -14.78 -0.35 35.26
CA LEU A 22 -13.31 -0.25 35.23
C LEU A 22 -12.61 -1.50 35.79
N ALA A 23 -13.26 -2.25 36.66
CA ALA A 23 -12.79 -3.57 37.07
C ALA A 23 -12.76 -4.56 35.89
N GLU A 24 -13.73 -4.48 34.97
CA GLU A 24 -13.73 -5.24 33.72
C GLU A 24 -12.53 -4.83 32.83
N GLU A 25 -12.26 -3.54 32.67
CA GLU A 25 -11.10 -3.03 31.92
C GLU A 25 -9.76 -3.50 32.54
N LEU A 26 -9.65 -3.49 33.88
CA LEU A 26 -8.47 -4.01 34.60
C LEU A 26 -8.24 -5.52 34.38
N SER A 27 -9.29 -6.28 34.08
CA SER A 27 -9.16 -7.72 33.78
C SER A 27 -8.65 -7.98 32.36
N ARG A 28 -8.85 -7.03 31.44
CA ARG A 28 -8.51 -7.15 30.01
C ARG A 28 -7.21 -6.45 29.64
N HIS A 29 -6.84 -5.40 30.38
CA HIS A 29 -5.77 -4.49 30.00
C HIS A 29 -4.75 -4.27 31.11
N PRO A 30 -3.49 -3.93 30.76
CA PRO A 30 -2.46 -3.65 31.75
C PRO A 30 -2.91 -2.55 32.74
N ARG A 31 -2.84 -2.85 34.05
CA ARG A 31 -3.22 -1.92 35.13
C ARG A 31 -2.64 -0.52 34.95
N THR A 32 -1.40 -0.40 34.48
CA THR A 32 -0.73 0.88 34.23
C THR A 32 -1.56 1.78 33.32
N LEU A 33 -2.07 1.26 32.19
CA LEU A 33 -2.85 2.04 31.23
C LEU A 33 -4.21 2.47 31.81
N VAL A 34 -4.85 1.59 32.58
CA VAL A 34 -6.15 1.88 33.22
C VAL A 34 -6.00 2.96 34.30
N VAL A 35 -4.96 2.87 35.14
CA VAL A 35 -4.67 3.87 36.18
C VAL A 35 -4.35 5.24 35.55
N GLU A 36 -3.56 5.27 34.48
CA GLU A 36 -3.27 6.51 33.74
C GLU A 36 -4.55 7.13 33.16
N ALA A 37 -5.40 6.33 32.49
CA ALA A 37 -6.65 6.80 31.93
C ALA A 37 -7.61 7.37 33.00
N VAL A 38 -7.69 6.73 34.17
CA VAL A 38 -8.47 7.22 35.31
C VAL A 38 -7.92 8.56 35.81
N ARG A 39 -6.59 8.68 35.96
CA ARG A 39 -5.96 9.95 36.38
C ARG A 39 -6.25 11.08 35.39
N GLU A 40 -6.09 10.82 34.09
CA GLU A 40 -6.38 11.80 33.03
C GLU A 40 -7.86 12.21 32.99
N SER A 41 -8.78 11.28 33.27
CA SER A 41 -10.21 11.57 33.34
C SER A 41 -10.54 12.46 34.55
N ILE A 42 -10.01 12.13 35.73
CA ILE A 42 -10.14 12.96 36.94
C ILE A 42 -9.53 14.35 36.72
N ASP A 43 -8.36 14.43 36.09
CA ASP A 43 -7.69 15.70 35.79
C ASP A 43 -8.49 16.55 34.79
N SER A 44 -9.15 15.91 33.81
CA SER A 44 -10.05 16.59 32.87
C SER A 44 -11.27 17.17 33.58
N ALA A 45 -11.89 16.42 34.50
CA ALA A 45 -12.96 16.93 35.35
C ALA A 45 -12.48 18.08 36.25
N ARG A 46 -11.24 17.99 36.79
CA ARG A 46 -10.62 19.08 37.57
C ARG A 46 -10.50 20.37 36.76
N VAL A 47 -10.05 20.29 35.51
CA VAL A 47 -9.92 21.44 34.60
C VAL A 47 -11.29 22.06 34.30
N ARG A 48 -12.33 21.25 34.06
CA ARG A 48 -13.69 21.75 33.81
C ARG A 48 -14.30 22.48 35.02
N ILE A 49 -14.08 21.96 36.24
CA ILE A 49 -14.51 22.61 37.48
C ILE A 49 -13.78 23.95 37.70
N LEU A 50 -12.46 23.99 37.47
CA LEU A 50 -11.67 25.23 37.59
C LEU A 50 -12.10 26.31 36.59
N ALA A 51 -12.54 25.89 35.40
CA ALA A 51 -13.07 26.78 34.37
C ALA A 51 -14.56 27.15 34.59
N GLU A 52 -15.15 26.79 35.73
CA GLU A 52 -16.57 26.99 36.09
C GLU A 52 -17.59 26.40 35.10
N ARG A 53 -17.15 25.46 34.26
CA ARG A 53 -18.02 24.77 33.29
C ARG A 53 -18.92 23.72 33.94
N ASP A 54 -18.45 23.13 35.04
CA ASP A 54 -19.20 22.15 35.81
C ASP A 54 -19.47 22.63 37.25
N GLN A 55 -20.68 22.34 37.73
CA GLN A 55 -21.12 22.69 39.08
C GLN A 55 -20.79 21.61 40.12
N ALA A 56 -20.48 20.38 39.68
CA ALA A 56 -20.12 19.24 40.53
C ALA A 56 -19.24 18.24 39.77
N ALA A 57 -18.52 17.39 40.53
CA ALA A 57 -17.84 16.22 39.96
C ALA A 57 -18.86 15.11 39.71
N ASP A 58 -19.01 14.70 38.45
CA ASP A 58 -19.83 13.55 38.07
C ASP A 58 -18.93 12.30 37.96
N VAL A 59 -19.12 11.36 38.88
CA VAL A 59 -18.31 10.14 38.96
C VAL A 59 -18.58 9.24 37.77
N GLU A 60 -19.81 9.13 37.29
CA GLU A 60 -20.13 8.30 36.13
C GLU A 60 -19.49 8.88 34.86
N ALA A 61 -19.55 10.21 34.67
CA ALA A 61 -18.86 10.87 33.56
C ALA A 61 -17.33 10.68 33.63
N ILE A 62 -16.74 10.64 34.83
CA ILE A 62 -15.31 10.33 35.01
C ILE A 62 -15.01 8.87 34.64
N VAL A 63 -15.87 7.93 35.02
CA VAL A 63 -15.74 6.51 34.66
C VAL A 63 -15.86 6.34 33.14
N ASP A 64 -16.85 6.96 32.51
CA ASP A 64 -17.03 6.96 31.05
C ASP A 64 -15.81 7.53 30.34
N GLY A 65 -15.34 8.70 30.79
CA GLY A 65 -14.14 9.32 30.26
C GLY A 65 -12.88 8.47 30.45
N ALA A 66 -12.79 7.70 31.54
CA ALA A 66 -11.67 6.80 31.77
C ALA A 66 -11.73 5.59 30.82
N ILE A 67 -12.90 4.98 30.62
CA ILE A 67 -13.09 3.84 29.70
C ILE A 67 -12.74 4.24 28.27
N LEU A 68 -13.20 5.42 27.81
CA LEU A 68 -12.85 5.93 26.49
C LEU A 68 -11.33 6.11 26.32
N ARG A 69 -10.66 6.67 27.34
CA ARG A 69 -9.19 6.83 27.34
C ARG A 69 -8.46 5.49 27.41
N VAL A 70 -8.97 4.50 28.14
CA VAL A 70 -8.42 3.13 28.10
C VAL A 70 -8.50 2.60 26.69
N ALA A 71 -9.68 2.65 26.06
CA ALA A 71 -9.90 2.19 24.70
C ALA A 71 -9.00 2.89 23.68
N GLU A 72 -8.67 4.17 23.87
CA GLU A 72 -7.69 4.90 23.05
C GLU A 72 -6.26 4.42 23.30
N LYS A 73 -5.85 4.26 24.56
CA LYS A 73 -4.47 3.85 24.94
C LYS A 73 -4.13 2.42 24.53
N VAL A 74 -5.11 1.51 24.60
CA VAL A 74 -4.91 0.10 24.20
C VAL A 74 -5.05 -0.12 22.70
N ARG A 75 -5.51 0.90 21.96
CA ARG A 75 -5.68 0.83 20.51
C ARG A 75 -4.32 0.76 19.83
N PRO A 76 -4.05 -0.28 19.02
CA PRO A 76 -2.84 -0.31 18.21
C PRO A 76 -2.80 0.86 17.23
N SER A 77 -1.62 1.46 17.05
CA SER A 77 -1.41 2.52 16.06
C SER A 77 -1.56 1.99 14.63
N LEU A 78 -1.13 0.75 14.37
CA LEU A 78 -1.38 0.01 13.14
C LEU A 78 -2.60 -0.91 13.32
N ARG A 79 -3.65 -0.67 12.54
CA ARG A 79 -4.89 -1.46 12.60
C ARG A 79 -5.49 -1.63 11.21
N ARG A 80 -6.37 -2.61 11.08
CA ARG A 80 -7.16 -2.82 9.86
C ARG A 80 -8.05 -1.60 9.58
N VAL A 81 -8.17 -1.29 8.30
CA VAL A 81 -9.04 -0.24 7.76
C VAL A 81 -9.84 -0.84 6.62
N ILE A 82 -11.13 -0.49 6.53
CA ILE A 82 -11.96 -0.78 5.36
C ILE A 82 -11.80 0.39 4.39
N ASN A 83 -11.35 0.08 3.17
CA ASN A 83 -11.17 1.06 2.11
C ASN A 83 -12.45 1.18 1.28
N ALA A 84 -13.22 2.25 1.50
CA ALA A 84 -14.40 2.62 0.70
C ALA A 84 -14.12 3.82 -0.22
N THR A 85 -12.85 4.07 -0.55
CA THR A 85 -12.46 5.24 -1.36
C THR A 85 -12.57 4.97 -2.86
N GLY A 86 -12.58 3.72 -3.32
CA GLY A 86 -12.47 3.41 -4.75
C GLY A 86 -11.06 3.61 -5.32
N VAL A 87 -10.05 3.84 -4.47
CA VAL A 87 -8.62 3.85 -4.85
C VAL A 87 -8.01 2.48 -4.54
N VAL A 88 -7.69 1.70 -5.57
CA VAL A 88 -7.23 0.30 -5.40
C VAL A 88 -5.85 0.23 -4.73
N LEU A 89 -4.82 0.81 -5.35
CA LEU A 89 -3.48 0.91 -4.76
C LEU A 89 -3.36 2.18 -3.94
N HIS A 90 -3.99 2.17 -2.77
CA HIS A 90 -3.96 3.30 -1.85
C HIS A 90 -2.68 3.28 -1.01
N THR A 91 -1.74 4.17 -1.32
CA THR A 91 -0.41 4.24 -0.66
C THR A 91 -0.51 4.38 0.87
N ASN A 92 -1.39 5.25 1.37
CA ASN A 92 -1.57 5.44 2.82
C ASN A 92 -2.23 4.25 3.54
N LEU A 93 -2.94 3.38 2.81
CA LEU A 93 -3.67 2.24 3.39
C LEU A 93 -2.94 0.90 3.13
N GLY A 94 -1.69 0.94 2.67
CA GLY A 94 -0.85 -0.26 2.54
C GLY A 94 -0.80 -0.88 1.14
N ARG A 95 -1.25 -0.18 0.09
CA ARG A 95 -1.20 -0.64 -1.31
C ARG A 95 -2.00 -1.93 -1.55
N ALA A 96 -1.35 -2.99 -2.05
CA ALA A 96 -1.99 -4.25 -2.40
C ALA A 96 -2.45 -5.04 -1.16
N VAL A 97 -3.63 -5.65 -1.27
CA VAL A 97 -4.15 -6.58 -0.27
C VAL A 97 -3.73 -7.98 -0.67
N LEU A 98 -3.16 -8.75 0.28
CA LEU A 98 -2.81 -10.14 0.02
C LEU A 98 -4.06 -10.99 -0.24
N SER A 99 -3.96 -11.91 -1.20
CA SER A 99 -4.97 -12.96 -1.34
C SER A 99 -5.01 -13.83 -0.08
N ARG A 100 -6.13 -14.54 0.13
CA ARG A 100 -6.25 -15.49 1.23
C ARG A 100 -5.14 -16.54 1.20
N ALA A 101 -4.83 -17.07 0.02
CA ALA A 101 -3.75 -18.04 -0.15
C ALA A 101 -2.37 -17.47 0.26
N ALA A 102 -2.08 -16.21 -0.09
CA ALA A 102 -0.84 -15.56 0.31
C ALA A 102 -0.79 -15.28 1.82
N ALA A 103 -1.90 -14.83 2.42
CA ALA A 103 -2.00 -14.62 3.86
C ALA A 103 -1.87 -15.94 4.65
N ASP A 104 -2.53 -17.00 4.21
CA ASP A 104 -2.46 -18.32 4.84
C ASP A 104 -1.04 -18.90 4.76
N ALA A 105 -0.34 -18.70 3.63
CA ALA A 105 1.08 -19.08 3.49
C ALA A 105 1.99 -18.34 4.49
N VAL A 106 1.74 -17.05 4.73
CA VAL A 106 2.46 -16.29 5.76
C VAL A 106 2.19 -16.87 7.15
N VAL A 107 0.92 -17.14 7.48
CA VAL A 107 0.54 -17.69 8.79
C VAL A 107 1.23 -19.04 9.03
N ASP A 108 1.23 -19.93 8.04
CA ASP A 108 1.86 -21.24 8.13
C ASP A 108 3.38 -21.12 8.39
N ILE A 109 4.09 -20.37 7.53
CA ILE A 109 5.54 -20.18 7.65
C ILE A 109 5.93 -19.39 8.90
N ALA A 110 5.08 -18.47 9.38
CA ALA A 110 5.36 -17.67 10.56
C ALA A 110 5.28 -18.50 11.85
N ARG A 111 4.34 -19.44 11.95
CA ARG A 111 4.04 -20.20 13.18
C ARG A 111 5.05 -21.32 13.50
N GLY A 112 5.91 -21.69 12.55
CA GLY A 112 6.87 -22.78 12.73
C GLY A 112 8.27 -22.53 12.16
N TYR A 113 9.11 -23.56 12.26
CA TYR A 113 10.33 -23.70 11.47
C TYR A 113 9.97 -24.02 10.00
N SER A 114 10.88 -23.74 9.08
CA SER A 114 10.63 -23.90 7.64
C SER A 114 11.92 -24.23 6.88
N THR A 115 11.77 -24.69 5.64
CA THR A 115 12.87 -24.98 4.69
C THR A 115 13.42 -23.71 4.01
N LEU A 116 13.27 -22.55 4.64
CA LEU A 116 13.64 -21.24 4.09
C LEU A 116 15.04 -21.21 3.46
N GLU A 117 16.04 -21.75 4.15
CA GLU A 117 17.42 -21.89 3.66
C GLU A 117 17.93 -23.32 3.86
N TYR A 118 17.04 -24.30 3.77
CA TYR A 118 17.37 -25.71 3.96
C TYR A 118 16.84 -26.53 2.77
N ASP A 119 17.75 -27.20 2.07
CA ASP A 119 17.40 -28.13 1.02
C ASP A 119 17.11 -29.50 1.63
N ALA A 120 15.85 -29.90 1.60
CA ALA A 120 15.39 -31.16 2.16
C ALA A 120 15.92 -32.39 1.41
N THR A 121 16.32 -32.25 0.15
CA THR A 121 16.87 -33.35 -0.67
C THR A 121 18.32 -33.64 -0.28
N THR A 122 19.13 -32.60 -0.15
CA THR A 122 20.56 -32.73 0.19
C THR A 122 20.83 -32.72 1.70
N GLY A 123 19.86 -32.27 2.50
CA GLY A 123 20.00 -32.14 3.95
C GLY A 123 20.92 -31.00 4.39
N ALA A 124 21.17 -30.02 3.51
CA ALA A 124 22.18 -28.98 3.70
C ALA A 124 21.59 -27.56 3.54
N ARG A 125 22.43 -26.55 3.78
CA ARG A 125 22.04 -25.14 3.59
C ARG A 125 21.79 -24.86 2.10
N GLY A 126 20.62 -24.31 1.80
CA GLY A 126 20.21 -23.86 0.48
C GLY A 126 20.06 -22.34 0.36
N SER A 127 19.81 -21.87 -0.87
CA SER A 127 19.45 -20.48 -1.14
C SER A 127 17.94 -20.29 -0.96
N ARG A 128 17.52 -19.20 -0.31
CA ARG A 128 16.09 -18.87 -0.21
C ARG A 128 15.46 -18.41 -1.52
N HIS A 129 16.27 -18.01 -2.52
CA HIS A 129 15.74 -17.54 -3.80
C HIS A 129 15.10 -18.67 -4.63
N VAL A 130 15.44 -19.94 -4.35
CA VAL A 130 14.89 -21.10 -5.08
C VAL A 130 13.37 -21.18 -5.01
N HIS A 131 12.76 -20.62 -3.96
CA HIS A 131 11.31 -20.64 -3.75
C HIS A 131 10.54 -19.73 -4.72
N ILE A 132 11.20 -18.74 -5.34
CA ILE A 132 10.55 -17.76 -6.22
C ILE A 132 11.20 -17.63 -7.60
N GLU A 133 12.47 -18.00 -7.75
CA GLU A 133 13.25 -17.73 -8.97
C GLU A 133 12.65 -18.43 -10.19
N GLU A 134 12.35 -19.73 -10.09
CA GLU A 134 11.74 -20.46 -11.21
C GLU A 134 10.38 -19.88 -11.60
N LEU A 135 9.57 -19.47 -10.61
CA LEU A 135 8.26 -18.86 -10.87
C LEU A 135 8.41 -17.52 -11.60
N ILE A 136 9.32 -16.65 -11.15
CA ILE A 136 9.57 -15.37 -11.81
C ILE A 136 10.06 -15.60 -13.24
N CYS A 137 11.06 -16.48 -13.45
CA CYS A 137 11.57 -16.81 -14.78
C CYS A 137 10.46 -17.33 -15.69
N ARG A 138 9.62 -18.26 -15.21
CA ARG A 138 8.51 -18.82 -15.98
C ARG A 138 7.47 -17.77 -16.38
N LEU A 139 7.15 -16.84 -15.49
CA LEU A 139 6.14 -15.80 -15.71
C LEU A 139 6.65 -14.64 -16.57
N THR A 140 7.96 -14.41 -16.61
CA THR A 140 8.55 -13.21 -17.24
C THR A 140 9.40 -13.53 -18.46
N GLY A 141 9.83 -14.78 -18.65
CA GLY A 141 10.79 -15.17 -19.67
C GLY A 141 12.25 -14.85 -19.34
N ALA A 142 12.54 -14.36 -18.13
CA ALA A 142 13.91 -14.09 -17.69
C ALA A 142 14.75 -15.38 -17.57
N GLU A 143 16.06 -15.26 -17.81
CA GLU A 143 17.01 -16.37 -17.63
C GLU A 143 17.25 -16.70 -16.14
N ALA A 144 17.26 -15.67 -15.29
CA ALA A 144 17.39 -15.80 -13.85
C ALA A 144 16.65 -14.67 -13.14
N ALA A 145 16.40 -14.86 -11.85
CA ALA A 145 15.71 -13.86 -11.04
C ALA A 145 16.14 -13.89 -9.57
N MET A 146 15.91 -12.79 -8.89
CA MET A 146 15.97 -12.68 -7.44
C MET A 146 14.94 -11.66 -6.94
N ALA A 147 14.76 -11.58 -5.63
CA ALA A 147 13.97 -10.52 -5.02
C ALA A 147 14.64 -9.99 -3.75
N VAL A 148 14.46 -8.69 -3.53
CA VAL A 148 14.97 -7.91 -2.40
C VAL A 148 13.83 -7.16 -1.72
N ASN A 149 14.12 -6.45 -0.62
CA ASN A 149 13.15 -5.82 0.27
C ASN A 149 12.04 -5.01 -0.44
N ASN A 150 12.40 -4.19 -1.42
CA ASN A 150 11.47 -3.38 -2.21
C ASN A 150 12.12 -2.95 -3.53
N ASN A 151 11.37 -2.33 -4.43
CA ASN A 151 11.91 -1.91 -5.73
C ASN A 151 13.00 -0.83 -5.61
N ALA A 152 12.94 0.04 -4.59
CA ALA A 152 14.00 1.01 -4.35
C ALA A 152 15.36 0.32 -4.08
N ALA A 153 15.33 -0.74 -3.27
CA ALA A 153 16.46 -1.60 -3.01
C ALA A 153 16.92 -2.36 -4.27
N ALA A 154 15.98 -2.74 -5.15
CA ALA A 154 16.30 -3.38 -6.43
C ALA A 154 17.05 -2.44 -7.36
N VAL A 155 16.59 -1.19 -7.51
CA VAL A 155 17.26 -0.15 -8.30
C VAL A 155 18.65 0.15 -7.73
N LEU A 156 18.77 0.37 -6.43
CA LEU A 156 20.05 0.59 -5.77
C LEU A 156 21.02 -0.58 -6.02
N LEU A 157 20.57 -1.82 -5.80
CA LEU A 157 21.39 -3.02 -6.00
C LEU A 157 21.80 -3.19 -7.45
N GLY A 158 20.89 -2.98 -8.40
CA GLY A 158 21.14 -3.08 -9.84
C GLY A 158 22.21 -2.10 -10.29
N ILE A 159 22.08 -0.82 -9.90
CA ILE A 159 23.06 0.22 -10.28
C ILE A 159 24.40 -0.02 -9.57
N SER A 160 24.42 -0.28 -8.26
CA SER A 160 25.67 -0.57 -7.54
C SER A 160 26.39 -1.81 -8.08
N GLY A 161 25.64 -2.84 -8.45
CA GLY A 161 26.22 -4.09 -8.95
C GLY A 161 26.80 -3.97 -10.36
N LEU A 162 26.26 -3.07 -11.20
CA LEU A 162 26.62 -2.97 -12.61
C LEU A 162 27.49 -1.75 -12.96
N ALA A 163 27.38 -0.65 -12.22
CA ALA A 163 27.91 0.64 -12.63
C ALA A 163 28.72 1.40 -11.56
N ARG A 164 29.02 0.77 -10.40
CA ARG A 164 29.80 1.43 -9.35
C ARG A 164 31.17 1.90 -9.88
N GLY A 165 31.48 3.18 -9.67
CA GLY A 165 32.69 3.83 -10.15
C GLY A 165 32.70 4.16 -11.65
N GLY A 166 31.59 3.94 -12.37
CA GLY A 166 31.40 4.31 -13.75
C GLY A 166 30.15 5.17 -13.96
N GLU A 167 29.85 5.46 -15.22
CA GLU A 167 28.74 6.34 -15.61
C GLU A 167 27.46 5.55 -15.92
N VAL A 168 26.33 6.12 -15.48
CA VAL A 168 24.98 5.64 -15.78
C VAL A 168 24.24 6.73 -16.53
N ILE A 169 23.85 6.46 -17.77
CA ILE A 169 23.11 7.40 -18.60
C ILE A 169 21.61 7.25 -18.31
N VAL A 170 20.92 8.35 -18.05
CA VAL A 170 19.49 8.38 -17.75
C VAL A 170 18.84 9.65 -18.30
N SER A 171 17.60 9.57 -18.78
CA SER A 171 16.84 10.75 -19.22
C SER A 171 16.50 11.67 -18.04
N ARG A 172 16.61 12.99 -18.25
CA ARG A 172 16.11 14.01 -17.29
C ARG A 172 14.62 13.87 -16.99
N GLY A 173 13.83 13.45 -17.99
CA GLY A 173 12.40 13.21 -17.84
C GLY A 173 12.06 12.00 -16.96
N GLN A 174 13.07 11.21 -16.58
CA GLN A 174 12.94 9.97 -15.80
C GLN A 174 13.54 10.08 -14.38
N LEU A 175 13.99 11.28 -13.98
CA LEU A 175 14.49 11.55 -12.63
C LEU A 175 13.33 11.75 -11.65
N VAL A 176 12.58 10.67 -11.46
CA VAL A 176 11.29 10.69 -10.75
C VAL A 176 11.46 10.74 -9.24
N GLU A 177 10.45 11.31 -8.58
CA GLU A 177 10.21 11.14 -7.15
C GLU A 177 8.94 10.30 -6.97
N ILE A 178 9.03 9.21 -6.20
CA ILE A 178 7.93 8.28 -5.95
C ILE A 178 7.65 8.25 -4.45
N GLY A 179 6.39 8.53 -4.07
CA GLY A 179 6.02 8.68 -2.67
C GLY A 179 6.52 10.02 -2.12
N GLY A 180 7.21 10.00 -0.98
CA GLY A 180 7.73 11.23 -0.35
C GLY A 180 9.22 11.21 0.01
N SER A 181 9.97 10.17 -0.37
CA SER A 181 11.39 10.06 -0.02
C SER A 181 12.25 9.25 -0.99
N PHE A 182 11.66 8.65 -2.03
CA PHE A 182 12.44 7.92 -3.04
C PHE A 182 12.63 8.81 -4.27
N ARG A 183 13.88 9.15 -4.55
CA ARG A 183 14.28 9.98 -5.69
C ARG A 183 15.38 9.25 -6.44
N ILE A 184 15.21 9.08 -7.74
CA ILE A 184 16.23 8.41 -8.59
C ILE A 184 17.61 9.05 -8.43
N PRO A 185 17.77 10.40 -8.45
CA PRO A 185 19.07 11.03 -8.22
C PRO A 185 19.75 10.65 -6.91
N ASP A 186 18.99 10.58 -5.81
CA ASP A 186 19.53 10.28 -4.48
C ASP A 186 20.00 8.81 -4.41
N ILE A 187 19.24 7.88 -5.02
CA ILE A 187 19.61 6.47 -5.11
C ILE A 187 20.83 6.26 -6.02
N MET A 188 20.92 7.00 -7.13
CA MET A 188 22.08 6.95 -8.01
C MET A 188 23.33 7.44 -7.28
N ALA A 189 23.24 8.52 -6.50
CA ALA A 189 24.35 9.00 -5.68
C ALA A 189 24.81 7.94 -4.66
N GLU A 190 23.88 7.32 -3.94
CA GLU A 190 24.19 6.24 -2.97
C GLU A 190 24.75 4.98 -3.63
N SER A 191 24.41 4.73 -4.90
CA SER A 191 24.88 3.54 -5.61
C SER A 191 26.41 3.53 -5.86
N GLY A 192 27.04 4.70 -5.77
CA GLY A 192 28.45 4.92 -6.10
C GLY A 192 28.73 5.00 -7.61
N ALA A 193 27.71 5.19 -8.43
CA ALA A 193 27.83 5.48 -9.85
C ALA A 193 27.71 6.99 -10.14
N THR A 194 28.27 7.43 -11.26
CA THR A 194 28.14 8.80 -11.74
C THR A 194 26.92 8.92 -12.64
N MET A 195 25.93 9.72 -12.25
CA MET A 195 24.76 9.98 -13.09
C MET A 195 25.12 10.91 -14.26
N VAL A 196 24.79 10.49 -15.48
CA VAL A 196 24.91 11.28 -16.71
C VAL A 196 23.50 11.53 -17.25
N GLU A 197 22.97 12.72 -16.98
CA GLU A 197 21.62 13.09 -17.38
C GLU A 197 21.56 13.58 -18.84
N VAL A 198 20.64 13.05 -19.63
CA VAL A 198 20.47 13.38 -21.05
C VAL A 198 19.07 13.90 -21.39
N GLY A 199 18.95 14.57 -22.54
CA GLY A 199 17.70 15.15 -23.02
C GLY A 199 17.17 16.27 -22.13
N THR A 200 15.85 16.49 -22.19
CA THR A 200 15.10 17.44 -21.35
C THR A 200 13.96 16.73 -20.62
N THR A 201 13.26 17.46 -19.73
CA THR A 201 12.14 16.92 -18.95
C THR A 201 11.04 16.29 -19.81
N ASN A 202 10.68 16.95 -20.92
CA ASN A 202 9.58 16.52 -21.77
C ASN A 202 10.06 15.77 -23.02
N LYS A 203 11.28 16.00 -23.51
CA LYS A 203 11.79 15.37 -24.73
C LYS A 203 13.17 14.80 -24.52
N THR A 204 13.30 13.50 -24.72
CA THR A 204 14.60 12.83 -24.80
C THR A 204 14.61 11.96 -26.05
N HIS A 205 15.59 12.18 -26.91
CA HIS A 205 15.77 11.43 -28.14
C HIS A 205 16.91 10.42 -28.00
N LEU A 206 16.96 9.43 -28.88
CA LEU A 206 18.06 8.44 -28.92
C LEU A 206 19.45 9.11 -29.03
N ARG A 207 19.57 10.14 -29.88
CA ARG A 207 20.83 10.90 -30.06
C ARG A 207 21.37 11.50 -28.76
N ASP A 208 20.50 11.79 -27.79
CA ASP A 208 20.94 12.37 -26.52
C ASP A 208 21.70 11.32 -25.70
N TYR A 209 21.29 10.05 -25.78
CA TYR A 209 22.03 8.92 -25.21
C TYR A 209 23.32 8.64 -25.98
N GLU A 210 23.27 8.60 -27.31
CA GLU A 210 24.44 8.37 -28.17
C GLU A 210 25.58 9.36 -27.89
N ASN A 211 25.25 10.65 -27.81
CA ASN A 211 26.22 11.72 -27.57
C ASN A 211 26.82 11.70 -26.16
N ALA A 212 26.17 11.05 -25.21
CA ALA A 212 26.61 10.95 -23.82
C ALA A 212 27.47 9.71 -23.54
N LEU A 213 27.59 8.79 -24.51
CA LEU A 213 28.43 7.61 -24.37
C LEU A 213 29.90 7.99 -24.18
N SER A 214 30.54 7.32 -23.24
CA SER A 214 31.96 7.48 -22.93
C SER A 214 32.60 6.11 -22.63
N LYS A 215 33.93 6.09 -22.53
CA LYS A 215 34.68 4.91 -22.07
C LYS A 215 34.32 4.48 -20.63
N ASP A 216 33.75 5.39 -19.85
CA ASP A 216 33.40 5.20 -18.45
C ASP A 216 31.93 4.78 -18.29
N THR A 217 31.13 4.81 -19.37
CA THR A 217 29.73 4.34 -19.38
C THR A 217 29.63 2.84 -19.10
N ARG A 218 28.83 2.49 -18.10
CA ARG A 218 28.59 1.11 -17.66
C ARG A 218 27.15 0.66 -17.79
N LEU A 219 26.21 1.59 -17.84
CA LEU A 219 24.78 1.26 -17.80
C LEU A 219 23.96 2.35 -18.49
N ILE A 220 22.95 1.92 -19.25
CA ILE A 220 21.83 2.78 -19.65
C ILE A 220 20.68 2.45 -18.72
N LEU A 221 20.23 3.43 -17.94
CA LEU A 221 19.09 3.30 -17.04
C LEU A 221 17.85 3.90 -17.69
N ARG A 222 16.78 3.10 -17.80
CA ARG A 222 15.45 3.54 -18.18
C ARG A 222 14.53 3.42 -16.97
N VAL A 223 13.83 4.50 -16.59
CA VAL A 223 12.85 4.48 -15.49
C VAL A 223 11.46 4.74 -16.04
N HIS A 224 10.53 3.83 -15.79
CA HIS A 224 9.14 3.99 -16.21
C HIS A 224 8.40 4.99 -15.31
N SER A 225 7.63 5.88 -15.93
CA SER A 225 6.87 6.95 -15.25
C SER A 225 5.60 6.41 -14.54
N SER A 226 5.74 5.44 -13.64
CA SER A 226 4.62 4.72 -13.02
C SER A 226 3.67 5.57 -12.15
N ASN A 227 4.05 6.79 -11.76
CA ASN A 227 3.27 7.64 -10.86
C ASN A 227 2.81 8.99 -11.43
N TYR A 228 3.23 9.34 -12.64
CA TYR A 228 2.72 10.52 -13.36
C TYR A 228 2.83 10.29 -14.87
N ARG A 229 2.23 11.18 -15.67
CA ARG A 229 2.45 11.21 -17.12
C ARG A 229 2.69 12.65 -17.56
N VAL A 230 3.59 12.85 -18.51
CA VAL A 230 3.78 14.15 -19.18
C VAL A 230 2.83 14.21 -20.37
N ILE A 231 1.88 15.15 -20.35
CA ILE A 231 0.90 15.34 -21.44
C ILE A 231 1.29 16.58 -22.25
N GLY A 232 1.26 16.49 -23.59
CA GLY A 232 1.58 17.59 -24.50
C GLY A 232 2.74 17.24 -25.44
N PHE A 233 3.68 18.16 -25.63
CA PHE A 233 4.88 17.95 -26.46
C PHE A 233 5.92 17.10 -25.73
N ALA A 234 5.64 15.81 -25.61
CA ALA A 234 6.50 14.83 -24.97
C ALA A 234 7.11 13.85 -25.99
N GLU A 235 8.34 13.41 -25.75
CA GLU A 235 9.04 12.40 -26.56
C GLU A 235 9.99 11.60 -25.65
N GLU A 236 9.95 10.28 -25.76
CA GLU A 236 10.83 9.37 -25.03
C GLU A 236 11.51 8.41 -26.01
N ALA A 237 12.81 8.17 -25.83
CA ALA A 237 13.53 7.16 -26.58
C ALA A 237 12.94 5.77 -26.29
N ASN A 238 12.70 5.00 -27.35
CA ASN A 238 12.04 3.71 -27.22
C ASN A 238 12.96 2.65 -26.59
N THR A 239 12.41 1.69 -25.86
CA THR A 239 13.15 0.61 -25.20
C THR A 239 14.01 -0.17 -26.18
N GLU A 240 13.47 -0.58 -27.33
CA GLU A 240 14.21 -1.34 -28.34
C GLU A 240 15.37 -0.52 -28.96
N GLU A 241 15.22 0.80 -29.04
CA GLU A 241 16.29 1.69 -29.51
C GLU A 241 17.44 1.75 -28.52
N LEU A 242 17.12 1.90 -27.23
CA LEU A 242 18.13 1.88 -26.15
C LEU A 242 18.82 0.52 -26.05
N VAL A 243 18.08 -0.58 -26.23
CA VAL A 243 18.64 -1.94 -26.24
C VAL A 243 19.61 -2.11 -27.41
N ARG A 244 19.25 -1.66 -28.63
CA ARG A 244 20.16 -1.71 -29.78
C ARG A 244 21.42 -0.89 -29.54
N LEU A 245 21.27 0.35 -29.07
CA LEU A 245 22.40 1.22 -28.74
C LEU A 245 23.34 0.58 -27.71
N GLY A 246 22.77 0.00 -26.65
CA GLY A 246 23.51 -0.71 -25.62
C GLY A 246 24.25 -1.93 -26.19
N ALA A 247 23.59 -2.72 -27.05
CA ALA A 247 24.18 -3.89 -27.68
C ALA A 247 25.37 -3.53 -28.60
N GLU A 248 25.27 -2.46 -29.39
CA GLU A 248 26.34 -1.96 -30.27
C GLU A 248 27.60 -1.57 -29.50
N HIS A 249 27.45 -1.12 -28.25
CA HIS A 249 28.54 -0.64 -27.40
C HIS A 249 28.91 -1.59 -26.25
N GLY A 250 28.25 -2.75 -26.14
CA GLY A 250 28.46 -3.69 -25.05
C GLY A 250 28.03 -3.17 -23.68
N ILE A 251 27.05 -2.26 -23.63
CA ILE A 251 26.53 -1.64 -22.41
C ILE A 251 25.14 -2.23 -22.09
N PRO A 252 24.92 -2.78 -20.88
CA PRO A 252 23.61 -3.29 -20.49
C PRO A 252 22.58 -2.17 -20.36
N VAL A 253 21.32 -2.48 -20.70
CA VAL A 253 20.15 -1.65 -20.36
C VAL A 253 19.51 -2.22 -19.10
N PHE A 254 19.31 -1.38 -18.10
CA PHE A 254 18.51 -1.68 -16.91
C PHE A 254 17.22 -0.85 -16.96
N GLU A 255 16.08 -1.53 -16.91
CA GLU A 255 14.78 -0.89 -16.81
C GLU A 255 14.20 -1.03 -15.39
N ASP A 256 13.98 0.10 -14.72
CA ASP A 256 13.07 0.16 -13.59
C ASP A 256 11.63 0.30 -14.11
N GLN A 257 10.97 -0.85 -14.29
CA GLN A 257 9.57 -0.93 -14.74
C GLN A 257 8.62 -0.44 -13.62
N GLY A 258 8.97 -0.71 -12.37
CA GLY A 258 8.37 -0.12 -11.18
C GLY A 258 6.98 -0.61 -10.78
N SER A 259 6.06 -0.88 -11.72
CA SER A 259 4.64 -1.19 -11.46
C SER A 259 4.37 -2.64 -11.03
N GLY A 260 5.19 -3.58 -11.48
CA GLY A 260 5.04 -5.00 -11.22
C GLY A 260 3.99 -5.71 -12.07
N VAL A 261 3.48 -5.08 -13.13
CA VAL A 261 2.45 -5.71 -13.96
C VAL A 261 3.02 -6.91 -14.74
N LEU A 262 2.35 -8.06 -14.62
CA LEU A 262 2.72 -9.30 -15.30
C LEU A 262 1.75 -9.68 -16.44
N VAL A 263 0.59 -9.04 -16.50
CA VAL A 263 -0.50 -9.39 -17.42
C VAL A 263 -1.04 -8.15 -18.10
N ASP A 264 -1.45 -8.28 -19.37
CA ASP A 264 -2.05 -7.18 -20.12
C ASP A 264 -3.46 -6.88 -19.61
N LEU A 265 -3.64 -5.67 -19.07
CA LEU A 265 -4.89 -5.19 -18.49
C LEU A 265 -5.80 -4.45 -19.49
N ARG A 266 -5.33 -4.20 -20.73
CA ARG A 266 -6.13 -3.50 -21.76
C ARG A 266 -7.43 -4.22 -22.11
N ARG A 267 -7.45 -5.55 -21.98
CA ARG A 267 -8.66 -6.36 -22.18
C ARG A 267 -9.80 -6.00 -21.20
N PHE A 268 -9.50 -5.30 -20.11
CA PHE A 268 -10.47 -4.80 -19.13
C PHE A 268 -10.72 -3.29 -19.26
N GLY A 269 -10.27 -2.66 -20.36
CA GLY A 269 -10.43 -1.23 -20.58
C GLY A 269 -9.43 -0.34 -19.84
N LEU A 270 -8.37 -0.92 -19.24
CA LEU A 270 -7.32 -0.14 -18.60
C LEU A 270 -6.25 0.35 -19.60
N PRO A 271 -5.57 1.48 -19.32
CA PRO A 271 -4.47 1.95 -20.16
C PRO A 271 -3.35 0.93 -20.29
N TYR A 272 -2.58 1.05 -21.38
CA TYR A 272 -1.35 0.27 -21.55
C TYR A 272 -0.36 0.56 -20.43
N GLU A 273 0.24 -0.51 -19.91
CA GLU A 273 1.33 -0.47 -18.94
C GLU A 273 2.31 -1.60 -19.34
N PRO A 274 3.61 -1.31 -19.54
CA PRO A 274 4.57 -2.31 -20.01
C PRO A 274 4.72 -3.42 -18.98
N THR A 275 4.50 -4.66 -19.39
CA THR A 275 4.73 -5.83 -18.53
C THR A 275 6.21 -6.13 -18.38
N VAL A 276 6.57 -6.76 -17.25
CA VAL A 276 7.95 -7.21 -17.02
C VAL A 276 8.42 -8.12 -18.15
N GLY A 277 7.54 -8.99 -18.66
CA GLY A 277 7.85 -9.87 -19.78
C GLY A 277 8.06 -9.14 -21.11
N GLU A 278 7.25 -8.11 -21.41
CA GLU A 278 7.45 -7.28 -22.61
C GLU A 278 8.80 -6.55 -22.58
N SER A 279 9.18 -5.96 -21.44
CA SER A 279 10.49 -5.30 -21.29
C SER A 279 11.65 -6.28 -21.51
N LEU A 280 11.57 -7.50 -20.97
CA LEU A 280 12.59 -8.54 -21.19
C LEU A 280 12.62 -9.03 -22.64
N ALA A 281 11.46 -9.22 -23.27
CA ALA A 281 11.34 -9.62 -24.67
C ALA A 281 11.91 -8.57 -25.63
N ALA A 282 11.85 -7.28 -25.26
CA ALA A 282 12.52 -6.19 -25.98
C ALA A 282 14.06 -6.24 -25.90
N GLY A 283 14.62 -7.12 -25.08
CA GLY A 283 16.06 -7.37 -24.95
C GLY A 283 16.76 -6.60 -23.83
N VAL A 284 15.99 -6.01 -22.91
CA VAL A 284 16.53 -5.37 -21.70
C VAL A 284 17.33 -6.38 -20.88
N SER A 285 18.52 -5.99 -20.43
CA SER A 285 19.45 -6.89 -19.72
C SER A 285 19.01 -7.18 -18.28
N LEU A 286 18.35 -6.21 -17.65
CA LEU A 286 17.85 -6.28 -16.28
C LEU A 286 16.54 -5.50 -16.16
N VAL A 287 15.53 -6.07 -15.50
CA VAL A 287 14.27 -5.38 -15.17
C VAL A 287 14.04 -5.46 -13.67
N SER A 288 13.58 -4.36 -13.06
CA SER A 288 13.08 -4.35 -11.67
C SER A 288 11.66 -3.85 -11.55
N CYS A 289 10.92 -4.38 -10.58
CA CYS A 289 9.57 -3.91 -10.27
C CYS A 289 9.14 -4.17 -8.82
N SER A 290 8.02 -3.54 -8.41
CA SER A 290 7.46 -3.70 -7.06
C SER A 290 6.49 -4.90 -6.98
N GLY A 291 6.57 -5.69 -5.91
CA GLY A 291 5.66 -6.81 -5.65
C GLY A 291 4.28 -6.42 -5.09
N ASP A 292 4.15 -5.24 -4.47
CA ASP A 292 2.95 -4.76 -3.76
C ASP A 292 2.17 -3.69 -4.53
N LYS A 293 2.38 -3.62 -5.85
CA LYS A 293 1.63 -2.75 -6.77
C LYS A 293 0.72 -3.58 -7.65
N LEU A 294 0.87 -3.56 -8.99
CA LEU A 294 0.00 -4.28 -9.91
C LEU A 294 0.18 -5.80 -9.87
N LEU A 295 1.29 -6.29 -9.29
CA LEU A 295 1.45 -7.71 -8.97
C LEU A 295 0.48 -8.18 -7.86
N GLY A 296 -0.02 -7.27 -7.01
CA GLY A 296 -1.00 -7.61 -5.98
C GLY A 296 -0.48 -8.51 -4.85
N GLY A 297 0.84 -8.54 -4.64
CA GLY A 297 1.50 -9.37 -3.62
C GLY A 297 2.03 -8.56 -2.43
N ALA A 298 2.98 -9.16 -1.71
CA ALA A 298 3.68 -8.48 -0.62
C ALA A 298 4.76 -7.52 -1.15
N GLN A 299 5.21 -6.58 -0.31
CA GLN A 299 6.27 -5.65 -0.67
C GLN A 299 7.54 -6.41 -1.04
N ALA A 300 8.00 -6.25 -2.28
CA ALA A 300 9.26 -6.83 -2.75
C ALA A 300 9.81 -5.98 -3.90
N GLY A 301 11.12 -6.05 -4.11
CA GLY A 301 11.78 -5.61 -5.32
C GLY A 301 12.18 -6.83 -6.12
N ILE A 302 11.41 -7.15 -7.15
CA ILE A 302 11.72 -8.26 -8.05
C ILE A 302 12.77 -7.77 -9.03
N ILE A 303 13.79 -8.59 -9.28
CA ILE A 303 14.86 -8.35 -10.23
C ILE A 303 14.93 -9.56 -11.15
N ALA A 304 14.73 -9.35 -12.44
CA ALA A 304 14.70 -10.41 -13.44
C ALA A 304 15.51 -9.99 -14.68
N GLY A 305 16.24 -10.92 -15.29
CA GLY A 305 17.08 -10.59 -16.45
C GLY A 305 18.05 -11.71 -16.79
N ARG A 306 19.20 -11.32 -17.34
CA ARG A 306 20.25 -12.26 -17.76
C ARG A 306 20.91 -12.96 -16.58
N SER A 307 21.22 -14.23 -16.76
CA SER A 307 21.74 -15.11 -15.70
C SER A 307 23.08 -14.63 -15.13
N GLU A 308 23.97 -14.11 -15.97
CA GLU A 308 25.26 -13.56 -15.57
C GLU A 308 25.12 -12.31 -14.71
N ILE A 309 24.16 -11.43 -15.03
CA ILE A 309 23.88 -10.20 -14.27
C ILE A 309 23.30 -10.55 -12.90
N ILE A 310 22.27 -11.41 -12.86
CA ILE A 310 21.66 -11.84 -11.61
C ILE A 310 22.70 -12.55 -10.72
N GLY A 311 23.60 -13.33 -11.31
CA GLY A 311 24.72 -13.96 -10.61
C GLY A 311 25.66 -12.96 -9.94
N VAL A 312 25.93 -11.82 -10.57
CA VAL A 312 26.68 -10.70 -9.97
C VAL A 312 25.90 -10.10 -8.80
N LEU A 313 24.62 -9.79 -8.99
CA LEU A 313 23.79 -9.15 -7.96
C LEU A 313 23.61 -10.02 -6.72
N LYS A 314 23.41 -11.33 -6.88
CA LYS A 314 23.29 -12.30 -5.77
C LYS A 314 24.56 -12.36 -4.90
N LYS A 315 25.74 -12.09 -5.47
CA LYS A 315 27.03 -12.08 -4.76
C LYS A 315 27.36 -10.71 -4.15
N HIS A 316 26.63 -9.66 -4.51
CA HIS A 316 26.90 -8.31 -4.04
C HIS A 316 26.60 -8.18 -2.54
N PRO A 317 27.46 -7.52 -1.72
CA PRO A 317 27.25 -7.41 -0.27
C PRO A 317 25.90 -6.80 0.14
N LEU A 318 25.40 -5.82 -0.63
CA LEU A 318 24.07 -5.23 -0.38
C LEU A 318 22.93 -6.25 -0.47
N ALA A 319 23.06 -7.31 -1.28
CA ALA A 319 22.02 -8.33 -1.40
C ALA A 319 21.71 -8.98 -0.05
N ARG A 320 22.69 -9.08 0.85
CA ARG A 320 22.48 -9.60 2.20
C ARG A 320 21.72 -8.64 3.11
N ALA A 321 21.97 -7.34 2.97
CA ALA A 321 21.30 -6.29 3.75
C ALA A 321 19.86 -6.07 3.26
N LEU A 322 19.64 -6.20 1.96
CA LEU A 322 18.35 -5.98 1.28
C LEU A 322 17.53 -7.27 1.13
N ARG A 323 17.95 -8.36 1.77
CA ARG A 323 17.34 -9.69 1.60
C ARG A 323 15.92 -9.74 2.14
N LEU A 324 15.00 -10.38 1.40
CA LEU A 324 13.63 -10.64 1.85
C LEU A 324 13.58 -11.45 3.16
N ASP A 325 12.64 -11.11 4.03
CA ASP A 325 12.27 -11.92 5.19
C ASP A 325 11.39 -13.13 4.78
N LYS A 326 11.15 -14.04 5.73
CA LYS A 326 10.43 -15.30 5.44
C LYS A 326 8.94 -15.11 5.13
N MET A 327 8.31 -14.08 5.72
CA MET A 327 6.88 -13.83 5.56
C MET A 327 6.62 -13.26 4.17
N THR A 328 7.38 -12.24 3.79
CA THR A 328 7.28 -11.64 2.45
C THR A 328 7.57 -12.66 1.36
N LEU A 329 8.57 -13.54 1.56
CA LEU A 329 8.88 -14.60 0.61
C LEU A 329 7.73 -15.60 0.43
N ALA A 330 7.10 -16.04 1.52
CA ALA A 330 5.97 -16.96 1.49
C ALA A 330 4.75 -16.34 0.77
N ALA A 331 4.44 -15.08 1.08
CA ALA A 331 3.37 -14.34 0.40
C ALA A 331 3.66 -14.18 -1.10
N LEU A 332 4.90 -13.83 -1.46
CA LEU A 332 5.30 -13.64 -2.84
C LEU A 332 5.25 -14.95 -3.64
N GLU A 333 5.73 -16.06 -3.08
CA GLU A 333 5.62 -17.38 -3.73
C GLU A 333 4.16 -17.73 -4.02
N ALA A 334 3.28 -17.64 -3.02
CA ALA A 334 1.86 -17.95 -3.18
C ALA A 334 1.19 -17.04 -4.23
N THR A 335 1.56 -15.76 -4.26
CA THR A 335 1.07 -14.80 -5.25
C THR A 335 1.54 -15.18 -6.66
N LEU A 336 2.82 -15.46 -6.87
CA LEU A 336 3.37 -15.88 -8.16
C LEU A 336 2.77 -17.20 -8.63
N ARG A 337 2.49 -18.14 -7.73
CA ARG A 337 1.80 -19.40 -8.07
C ARG A 337 0.39 -19.16 -8.62
N ALA A 338 -0.34 -18.17 -8.09
CA ALA A 338 -1.66 -17.82 -8.63
C ALA A 338 -1.57 -17.35 -10.09
N TYR A 339 -0.51 -16.62 -10.47
CA TYR A 339 -0.28 -16.18 -11.85
C TYR A 339 0.01 -17.31 -12.86
N LEU A 340 0.30 -18.53 -12.41
CA LEU A 340 0.44 -19.68 -13.31
C LEU A 340 -0.89 -20.03 -14.00
N ASP A 341 -2.02 -19.62 -13.41
CA ASP A 341 -3.34 -19.61 -14.03
C ASP A 341 -3.86 -18.17 -14.03
N GLN A 342 -3.78 -17.52 -15.18
CA GLN A 342 -4.11 -16.11 -15.32
C GLN A 342 -5.58 -15.80 -14.95
N GLU A 343 -6.54 -16.68 -15.27
CA GLU A 343 -7.95 -16.45 -14.93
C GLU A 343 -8.18 -16.57 -13.42
N ARG A 344 -7.51 -17.55 -12.79
CA ARG A 344 -7.49 -17.67 -11.33
C ARG A 344 -6.86 -16.45 -10.65
N ALA A 345 -5.78 -15.90 -11.22
CA ALA A 345 -5.14 -14.69 -10.68
C ALA A 345 -6.10 -13.49 -10.63
N PHE A 346 -6.92 -13.28 -11.67
CA PHE A 346 -7.91 -12.20 -11.69
C PHE A 346 -9.02 -12.35 -10.64
N GLN A 347 -9.29 -13.57 -10.20
CA GLN A 347 -10.31 -13.85 -9.19
C GLN A 347 -9.75 -13.80 -7.76
N GLU A 348 -8.57 -14.39 -7.55
CA GLU A 348 -8.01 -14.59 -6.20
C GLU A 348 -7.12 -13.45 -5.72
N ILE A 349 -6.46 -12.70 -6.61
CA ILE A 349 -5.61 -11.58 -6.23
C ILE A 349 -6.48 -10.33 -6.07
N PRO A 350 -6.65 -9.78 -4.85
CA PRO A 350 -7.60 -8.70 -4.59
C PRO A 350 -7.36 -7.47 -5.45
N THR A 351 -6.10 -7.06 -5.63
CA THR A 351 -5.75 -5.92 -6.49
C THR A 351 -6.24 -6.11 -7.92
N LEU A 352 -6.01 -7.29 -8.51
CA LEU A 352 -6.47 -7.56 -9.87
C LEU A 352 -8.00 -7.59 -9.93
N ARG A 353 -8.66 -8.29 -9.01
CA ARG A 353 -10.13 -8.34 -8.93
C ARG A 353 -10.75 -6.94 -8.83
N MET A 354 -10.21 -6.07 -7.97
CA MET A 354 -10.72 -4.70 -7.80
C MET A 354 -10.52 -3.85 -9.06
N LEU A 355 -9.45 -4.11 -9.84
CA LEU A 355 -9.21 -3.43 -11.11
C LEU A 355 -10.11 -3.94 -12.24
N THR A 356 -10.48 -5.22 -12.23
CA THR A 356 -11.16 -5.88 -13.36
C THR A 356 -12.65 -6.14 -13.13
N ILE A 357 -13.17 -6.03 -11.90
CA ILE A 357 -14.61 -6.12 -11.62
C ILE A 357 -15.38 -5.10 -12.47
N THR A 358 -16.49 -5.54 -13.06
CA THR A 358 -17.26 -4.71 -13.99
C THR A 358 -18.03 -3.61 -13.27
N ALA A 359 -18.32 -2.51 -13.96
CA ALA A 359 -19.11 -1.42 -13.39
C ALA A 359 -20.51 -1.88 -12.96
N GLU A 360 -21.12 -2.82 -13.69
CA GLU A 360 -22.42 -3.39 -13.35
C GLU A 360 -22.38 -4.19 -12.05
N GLU A 361 -21.34 -5.00 -11.83
CA GLU A 361 -21.15 -5.73 -10.59
C GLU A 361 -20.92 -4.80 -9.40
N VAL A 362 -20.08 -3.76 -9.56
CA VAL A 362 -19.87 -2.74 -8.53
C VAL A 362 -21.18 -2.02 -8.20
N ARG A 363 -21.99 -1.69 -9.21
CA ARG A 363 -23.30 -1.06 -9.02
C ARG A 363 -24.26 -1.95 -8.21
N LYS A 364 -24.31 -3.25 -8.49
CA LYS A 364 -25.11 -4.20 -7.70
C LYS A 364 -24.69 -4.23 -6.22
N ILE A 365 -23.39 -4.18 -5.95
CA ILE A 365 -22.87 -4.10 -4.57
C ILE A 365 -23.25 -2.75 -3.93
N ALA A 366 -23.16 -1.64 -4.67
CA ALA A 366 -23.56 -0.31 -4.19
C ALA A 366 -25.05 -0.25 -3.86
N GLU A 367 -25.92 -0.83 -4.69
CA GLU A 367 -27.36 -0.91 -4.47
C GLU A 367 -27.69 -1.73 -3.22
N GLY A 368 -27.03 -2.88 -3.03
CA GLY A 368 -27.16 -3.69 -1.81
C GLY A 368 -26.71 -2.94 -0.56
N LEU A 369 -25.56 -2.26 -0.62
CA LEU A 369 -25.04 -1.46 0.49
C LEU A 369 -25.96 -0.28 0.83
N SER A 370 -26.46 0.43 -0.19
CA SER A 370 -27.40 1.55 -0.05
C SER A 370 -28.68 1.12 0.66
N ALA A 371 -29.28 -0.01 0.22
CA ALA A 371 -30.49 -0.56 0.84
C ALA A 371 -30.28 -0.89 2.32
N ARG A 372 -29.15 -1.54 2.68
CA ARG A 372 -28.83 -1.86 4.08
C ARG A 372 -28.67 -0.60 4.94
N ILE A 373 -27.96 0.41 4.44
CA ILE A 373 -27.79 1.67 5.17
C ILE A 373 -29.14 2.37 5.38
N GLY A 374 -29.99 2.41 4.34
CA GLY A 374 -31.34 2.96 4.44
C GLY A 374 -32.21 2.24 5.47
N GLU A 375 -32.15 0.90 5.52
CA GLU A 375 -32.87 0.09 6.50
C GLU A 375 -32.40 0.36 7.94
N MET A 376 -31.09 0.47 8.17
CA MET A 376 -30.51 0.63 9.51
C MET A 376 -30.63 2.05 10.06
N CYS A 377 -30.52 3.06 9.19
CA CYS A 377 -30.44 4.46 9.60
C CYS A 377 -31.76 5.24 9.44
N GLY A 378 -32.70 4.73 8.62
CA GLY A 378 -33.98 5.38 8.35
C GLY A 378 -33.81 6.83 7.85
N GLU A 379 -34.64 7.73 8.36
CA GLU A 379 -34.64 9.16 7.97
C GLU A 379 -33.45 9.97 8.51
N ALA A 380 -32.56 9.36 9.31
CA ALA A 380 -31.36 10.04 9.80
C ALA A 380 -30.32 10.29 8.70
N VAL A 381 -30.45 9.60 7.56
CA VAL A 381 -29.57 9.76 6.40
C VAL A 381 -30.37 9.77 5.11
N GLN A 382 -29.85 10.49 4.11
CA GLN A 382 -30.27 10.34 2.72
C GLN A 382 -29.19 9.54 2.00
N VAL A 383 -29.61 8.52 1.26
CA VAL A 383 -28.71 7.56 0.61
C VAL A 383 -29.12 7.41 -0.84
N GLU A 384 -28.17 7.52 -1.75
CA GLU A 384 -28.38 7.30 -3.18
C GLU A 384 -27.17 6.58 -3.80
N VAL A 385 -27.42 5.80 -4.86
CA VAL A 385 -26.34 5.21 -5.66
C VAL A 385 -26.06 6.13 -6.84
N ILE A 386 -24.82 6.58 -6.95
CA ILE A 386 -24.37 7.45 -8.03
C ILE A 386 -23.28 6.77 -8.85
N ASP A 387 -23.20 7.12 -10.14
CA ASP A 387 -22.05 6.73 -10.96
C ASP A 387 -20.83 7.57 -10.57
N THR A 388 -19.66 6.94 -10.54
CA THR A 388 -18.40 7.59 -10.17
C THR A 388 -17.23 7.00 -10.94
N VAL A 389 -16.04 7.53 -10.70
CA VAL A 389 -14.79 7.04 -11.22
C VAL A 389 -13.90 6.59 -10.07
N ALA A 390 -13.55 5.32 -10.09
CA ALA A 390 -12.52 4.74 -9.26
C ALA A 390 -11.13 4.94 -9.89
N ARG A 391 -10.09 4.80 -9.07
CA ARG A 391 -8.70 5.00 -9.50
C ARG A 391 -7.90 3.74 -9.19
N ALA A 392 -7.05 3.34 -10.13
CA ALA A 392 -6.08 2.28 -9.88
C ALA A 392 -5.10 2.67 -8.74
N GLY A 393 -4.81 3.96 -8.59
CA GLY A 393 -3.88 4.52 -7.62
C GLY A 393 -2.59 5.02 -8.29
N GLY A 394 -1.99 6.04 -7.70
CA GLY A 394 -0.83 6.73 -8.27
C GLY A 394 0.47 5.94 -8.28
N GLY A 395 0.48 4.67 -7.88
CA GLY A 395 1.69 3.84 -7.86
C GLY A 395 2.01 3.14 -9.17
N ALA A 396 1.07 3.07 -10.11
CA ALA A 396 1.21 2.31 -11.35
C ALA A 396 0.45 2.89 -12.56
N LEU A 397 -0.84 3.18 -12.41
CA LEU A 397 -1.72 3.63 -13.50
C LEU A 397 -2.33 5.00 -13.15
N PRO A 398 -1.53 6.09 -13.16
CA PRO A 398 -1.93 7.38 -12.60
C PRO A 398 -3.07 8.06 -13.37
N THR A 399 -3.22 7.76 -14.65
CA THR A 399 -4.27 8.32 -15.52
C THR A 399 -5.45 7.37 -15.75
N ALA A 400 -5.46 6.18 -15.13
CA ALA A 400 -6.56 5.24 -15.30
C ALA A 400 -7.83 5.75 -14.60
N GLU A 401 -8.88 5.86 -15.40
CA GLU A 401 -10.24 6.13 -14.94
C GLU A 401 -11.02 4.83 -15.05
N ILE A 402 -11.49 4.30 -13.92
CA ILE A 402 -12.21 3.03 -13.88
C ILE A 402 -13.67 3.33 -13.56
N PRO A 403 -14.62 3.08 -14.47
CA PRO A 403 -16.04 3.26 -14.21
C PRO A 403 -16.47 2.48 -12.95
N SER A 404 -17.18 3.17 -12.05
CA SER A 404 -17.59 2.65 -10.75
C SER A 404 -18.95 3.23 -10.35
N SER A 405 -19.50 2.75 -9.24
CA SER A 405 -20.67 3.34 -8.60
C SER A 405 -20.40 3.47 -7.11
N ALA A 406 -20.86 4.53 -6.47
CA ALA A 406 -20.69 4.73 -5.03
C ALA A 406 -22.03 4.98 -4.36
N VAL A 407 -22.09 4.67 -3.07
CA VAL A 407 -23.19 5.08 -2.20
C VAL A 407 -22.87 6.47 -1.66
N ALA A 408 -23.65 7.46 -2.06
CA ALA A 408 -23.55 8.81 -1.55
C ALA A 408 -24.47 8.97 -0.33
N ILE A 409 -23.94 9.53 0.75
CA ILE A 409 -24.63 9.70 2.02
C ILE A 409 -24.62 11.17 2.42
N VAL A 410 -25.79 11.68 2.76
CA VAL A 410 -25.98 12.95 3.47
C VAL A 410 -26.56 12.65 4.84
N ALA A 411 -25.95 13.19 5.89
CA ALA A 411 -26.42 13.07 7.27
C ALA A 411 -26.69 14.47 7.84
N PRO A 412 -27.90 15.04 7.64
CA PRO A 412 -28.17 16.45 7.90
C PRO A 412 -27.93 16.89 9.35
N GLN A 413 -28.11 16.00 10.32
CA GLN A 413 -28.01 16.34 11.74
C GLN A 413 -26.56 16.46 12.23
N ILE A 414 -25.62 15.72 11.64
CA ILE A 414 -24.20 15.70 12.08
C ILE A 414 -23.25 16.36 11.09
N GLY A 415 -23.61 16.43 9.81
CA GLY A 415 -22.75 16.92 8.75
C GLY A 415 -21.71 15.90 8.26
N VAL A 416 -21.27 16.05 7.02
CA VAL A 416 -20.41 15.08 6.33
C VAL A 416 -19.03 14.90 6.98
N MET A 417 -18.45 15.99 7.47
CA MET A 417 -17.11 15.99 8.09
C MET A 417 -17.09 15.21 9.39
N GLU A 418 -18.15 15.34 10.20
CA GLU A 418 -18.26 14.61 11.45
C GLU A 418 -18.59 13.14 11.21
N LEU A 419 -19.44 12.83 10.23
CA LEU A 419 -19.69 11.45 9.81
C LEU A 419 -18.39 10.75 9.39
N GLU A 420 -17.58 11.40 8.54
CA GLU A 420 -16.27 10.89 8.11
C GLU A 420 -15.34 10.65 9.31
N ARG A 421 -15.27 11.63 10.22
CA ARG A 421 -14.43 11.54 11.41
C ARG A 421 -14.85 10.36 12.29
N ARG A 422 -16.15 10.18 12.53
CA ARG A 422 -16.70 9.07 13.32
C ARG A 422 -16.43 7.72 12.67
N LEU A 423 -16.55 7.61 11.36
CA LEU A 423 -16.20 6.39 10.62
C LEU A 423 -14.72 6.03 10.72
N ARG A 424 -13.82 7.01 10.63
CA ARG A 424 -12.39 6.77 10.80
C ARG A 424 -12.02 6.42 12.24
N LEU A 425 -12.59 7.12 13.23
CA LEU A 425 -12.20 6.93 14.63
C LEU A 425 -12.97 5.80 15.33
N GLY A 426 -14.03 5.31 14.70
CA GLY A 426 -14.84 4.20 15.19
C GLY A 426 -14.06 2.88 15.35
N PRO A 427 -14.72 1.88 15.97
CA PRO A 427 -14.14 0.56 16.18
C PRO A 427 -13.88 -0.18 14.85
N CYS A 428 -14.77 0.01 13.88
CA CYS A 428 -14.56 -0.36 12.49
C CYS A 428 -14.10 0.89 11.73
N CYS A 429 -12.80 1.00 11.48
CA CYS A 429 -12.23 2.14 10.77
C CYS A 429 -12.59 2.07 9.29
N VAL A 430 -13.49 2.94 8.83
CA VAL A 430 -13.86 3.06 7.42
C VAL A 430 -13.30 4.36 6.87
N VAL A 431 -12.58 4.29 5.75
CA VAL A 431 -12.07 5.47 5.04
C VAL A 431 -12.83 5.61 3.73
N ALA A 432 -13.43 6.78 3.53
CA ALA A 432 -14.31 7.11 2.41
C ALA A 432 -13.84 8.43 1.75
N ARG A 433 -14.46 8.81 0.64
CA ARG A 433 -14.21 10.12 0.01
C ARG A 433 -15.32 11.10 0.37
N ILE A 434 -15.00 12.38 0.44
CA ILE A 434 -16.00 13.47 0.50
C ILE A 434 -16.00 14.16 -0.86
N SER A 435 -17.18 14.38 -1.43
CA SER A 435 -17.36 15.12 -2.68
C SER A 435 -18.70 15.84 -2.66
N GLU A 436 -18.72 17.13 -3.01
CA GLU A 436 -19.95 17.94 -3.06
C GLU A 436 -20.80 17.83 -1.77
N ASP A 437 -20.15 17.93 -0.60
CA ASP A 437 -20.76 17.81 0.73
C ASP A 437 -21.46 16.46 1.02
N ARG A 438 -21.11 15.42 0.25
CA ARG A 438 -21.59 14.04 0.42
C ARG A 438 -20.44 13.10 0.77
N LEU A 439 -20.70 12.13 1.64
CA LEU A 439 -19.77 11.03 1.88
C LEU A 439 -19.99 9.96 0.81
N LEU A 440 -18.94 9.56 0.10
CA LEU A 440 -18.98 8.55 -0.95
C LEU A 440 -18.29 7.27 -0.49
N LEU A 441 -19.06 6.18 -0.48
CA LEU A 441 -18.59 4.82 -0.23
C LEU A 441 -18.56 4.05 -1.55
N ASP A 442 -17.37 3.90 -2.13
CA ASP A 442 -17.18 3.15 -3.37
C ASP A 442 -16.90 1.66 -3.05
N PRO A 443 -17.80 0.74 -3.39
CA PRO A 443 -17.66 -0.66 -3.06
C PRO A 443 -16.62 -1.39 -3.90
N ARG A 444 -16.04 -0.78 -4.93
CA ARG A 444 -14.99 -1.42 -5.75
C ARG A 444 -13.80 -1.89 -4.92
N THR A 445 -13.49 -1.19 -3.83
CA THR A 445 -12.36 -1.51 -2.95
C THR A 445 -12.75 -2.29 -1.70
N LEU A 446 -14.02 -2.65 -1.55
CA LEU A 446 -14.48 -3.48 -0.44
C LEU A 446 -14.13 -4.95 -0.69
N LEU A 447 -13.62 -5.60 0.35
CA LEU A 447 -13.45 -7.04 0.37
C LEU A 447 -14.80 -7.73 0.65
N GLU A 448 -14.84 -9.03 0.42
CA GLU A 448 -16.05 -9.84 0.65
C GLU A 448 -16.55 -9.68 2.10
N GLY A 449 -17.83 -9.32 2.23
CA GLY A 449 -18.50 -9.09 3.51
C GLY A 449 -18.22 -7.75 4.19
N GLU A 450 -17.34 -6.91 3.63
CA GLU A 450 -17.07 -5.57 4.20
C GLU A 450 -18.23 -4.59 3.96
N ASP A 451 -19.09 -4.82 2.97
CA ASP A 451 -20.32 -4.05 2.74
C ASP A 451 -21.23 -4.06 3.97
N VAL A 452 -21.39 -5.23 4.61
CA VAL A 452 -22.18 -5.35 5.86
C VAL A 452 -21.52 -4.56 7.00
N LEU A 453 -20.21 -4.70 7.16
CA LEU A 453 -19.45 -3.99 8.20
C LEU A 453 -19.49 -2.47 8.03
N VAL A 454 -19.46 -1.99 6.79
CA VAL A 454 -19.59 -0.57 6.45
C VAL A 454 -20.98 -0.06 6.81
N ALA A 455 -22.05 -0.78 6.46
CA ALA A 455 -23.41 -0.38 6.79
C ALA A 455 -23.59 -0.24 8.32
N GLU A 456 -23.10 -1.21 9.09
CA GLU A 456 -23.12 -1.14 10.55
C GLU A 456 -22.26 0.02 11.10
N ALA A 457 -21.11 0.29 10.49
CA ALA A 457 -20.24 1.40 10.90
C ALA A 457 -20.92 2.75 10.67
N VAL A 458 -21.64 2.91 9.56
CA VAL A 458 -22.46 4.11 9.28
C VAL A 458 -23.55 4.25 10.35
N ALA A 459 -24.34 3.20 10.60
CA ALA A 459 -25.40 3.25 11.61
C ALA A 459 -24.88 3.64 13.00
N ARG A 460 -23.74 3.07 13.42
CA ARG A 460 -23.07 3.45 14.69
C ARG A 460 -22.58 4.89 14.68
N ALA A 461 -22.03 5.37 13.57
CA ALA A 461 -21.54 6.74 13.46
C ALA A 461 -22.68 7.77 13.53
N ILE A 462 -23.86 7.44 13.00
CA ILE A 462 -25.07 8.27 13.11
C ILE A 462 -25.63 8.24 14.53
N GLY A 463 -25.72 7.06 15.16
CA GLY A 463 -26.30 6.88 16.49
C GLY A 463 -25.41 7.24 17.68
N ALA A 464 -24.13 7.60 17.46
CA ALA A 464 -23.24 8.02 18.54
C ALA A 464 -23.63 9.43 19.04
N GLU A 465 -24.10 9.53 20.28
CA GLU A 465 -24.16 10.81 21.00
C GLU A 465 -22.74 11.24 21.44
N GLU A 466 -22.48 12.54 21.50
CA GLU A 466 -21.15 13.15 21.76
C GLU A 466 -20.54 12.83 23.13
#